data_AF-A0A349BWW5-F1
#
_entry.id   AF-A0A349BWW5-F1
#
_cell.length_a   1.000
_cell.length_b   1.000
_cell.length_c   1.000
_cell.angle_alpha   90.00
_cell.angle_beta   90.00
_cell.angle_gamma   90.00
#
_symmetry.space_group_name_H-M   'P 1'
#
loop_
_entity.id
_entity.type
_entity.pdbx_description
1 polymer ?
#
loop_
_entity_poly.entity_id
_entity_poly.type
_entity_poly.pdbx_seq_one_letter_code
_entity_poly.pdbx_strand_id
1 'polypeptide(L)'
;MRLHEKQSWPKWGLQIRRLIWMLIHKAFPLRSGTSWISTGLSPGIWQPTEVFLMKIRTDKVPCRHYQTVSLPAFISGRIPMNSRRIERDKSLAALYPEIAAQWHPTKNGESSPYDVSSGSSVKTWWLCNKGHEWQAATCHRTRNHSNCPYCSGRYAIKGENDLATLYPDLVKEWNYEKNGDLRPSDCKPASNKKVWWVCGEGHEWQTMVYHRTSRSTGCPYCSGNIVIPGETDLQTLFPEISREFDAGKNEGITPTEICAKSGKKVWWLCKKGHSWQAPVISRTNLRAGCPICAGQRTLPGENDLATLRPDLAAEWHPSKNKNFRPSDCTISSGRRIWWRCKEGHEWQSVVSARTGKDNCGCPYCYGRYAIPGVNDLETVNPVLAREWNTDKNNGLQPSQVMPYTNRKVWWLCQKGHEWKATVSDRSDGKGCPFCSGKRPIPGETDLATLMPEIAAEWNYEKNRGKTPQMFTRASGLKVWWKCPQGHSWRATILARSRNGSGCPRCAKQRYFSGGGF
;
A
#
# COMPACT_ATOMS: atom_id res chain seq x y z
N MET A 1 55.76 12.00 -49.68
CA MET A 1 54.62 11.77 -50.61
C MET A 1 53.35 12.01 -49.78
N ARG A 2 52.71 13.20 -49.74
CA ARG A 2 51.82 13.87 -50.74
C ARG A 2 50.93 12.83 -51.45
N LEU A 3 49.59 12.88 -51.40
CA LEU A 3 48.62 13.93 -51.82
C LEU A 3 47.31 13.81 -50.98
N HIS A 4 46.64 14.87 -50.48
CA HIS A 4 45.59 15.75 -51.12
C HIS A 4 44.40 14.97 -51.72
N GLU A 5 43.11 15.22 -51.39
CA GLU A 5 42.22 16.40 -51.61
C GLU A 5 41.05 16.44 -50.56
N LYS A 6 40.61 17.57 -49.96
CA LYS A 6 39.69 18.66 -50.41
C LYS A 6 38.29 18.14 -50.85
N GLN A 7 37.10 18.68 -50.53
CA GLN A 7 36.60 20.04 -50.20
C GLN A 7 35.09 19.89 -49.79
N SER A 8 34.56 20.50 -48.71
CA SER A 8 33.86 21.80 -48.58
C SER A 8 32.31 21.76 -48.46
N TRP A 9 31.81 22.61 -47.56
CA TRP A 9 30.43 22.89 -47.15
C TRP A 9 29.66 23.80 -48.13
N PRO A 10 28.38 24.11 -47.84
CA PRO A 10 28.02 25.52 -47.68
C PRO A 10 27.24 25.85 -46.39
N LYS A 11 27.61 27.00 -45.82
CA LYS A 11 26.90 27.80 -44.82
C LYS A 11 25.75 28.56 -45.48
N TRP A 12 24.69 28.89 -44.74
CA TRP A 12 24.11 30.24 -44.66
C TRP A 12 23.44 30.42 -43.29
N GLY A 13 23.63 31.59 -42.68
CA GLY A 13 23.01 32.00 -41.43
C GLY A 13 22.65 33.49 -41.46
N LEU A 14 22.01 33.93 -40.37
CA LEU A 14 21.53 35.30 -40.03
C LEU A 14 20.25 35.70 -40.81
N GLN A 15 19.23 36.38 -40.27
CA GLN A 15 19.07 37.30 -39.13
C GLN A 15 17.54 37.65 -39.06
N ILE A 16 16.82 37.83 -37.94
CA ILE A 16 16.51 39.10 -37.23
C ILE A 16 15.22 38.90 -36.41
N ARG A 17 15.12 39.61 -35.27
CA ARG A 17 13.97 39.70 -34.34
C ARG A 17 12.90 40.73 -34.78
N ARG A 18 11.67 40.50 -34.27
CA ARG A 18 10.63 41.48 -33.82
C ARG A 18 9.80 42.25 -34.88
N LEU A 19 8.47 42.07 -34.88
CA LEU A 19 7.43 43.07 -34.48
C LEU A 19 5.99 42.74 -34.99
N ILE A 20 4.99 43.03 -34.13
CA ILE A 20 3.58 43.45 -34.41
C ILE A 20 2.61 42.34 -34.90
N TRP A 21 1.66 41.83 -34.10
CA TRP A 21 0.38 42.37 -33.58
C TRP A 21 -0.68 42.76 -34.63
N MET A 22 -1.83 42.07 -34.53
CA MET A 22 -3.20 42.54 -34.80
C MET A 22 -3.90 42.24 -36.14
N LEU A 23 -5.18 41.83 -35.97
CA LEU A 23 -6.36 41.88 -36.85
C LEU A 23 -6.85 40.54 -37.44
N ILE A 24 -8.14 40.20 -37.50
CA ILE A 24 -9.35 40.36 -36.66
C ILE A 24 -10.49 39.61 -37.41
N HIS A 25 -11.32 38.87 -36.66
CA HIS A 25 -12.72 38.41 -36.87
C HIS A 25 -13.29 37.91 -38.22
N LYS A 26 -13.99 36.76 -38.14
CA LYS A 26 -15.45 36.52 -38.37
C LYS A 26 -15.72 34.99 -38.33
N ALA A 27 -16.84 34.39 -37.94
CA ALA A 27 -18.05 34.74 -37.19
C ALA A 27 -18.83 33.41 -36.92
N PHE A 28 -19.66 33.42 -35.87
CA PHE A 28 -20.58 32.37 -35.36
C PHE A 28 -21.81 32.10 -36.28
N PRO A 29 -22.60 31.00 -36.09
CA PRO A 29 -23.76 30.97 -35.16
C PRO A 29 -23.88 29.64 -34.36
N LEU A 30 -24.01 29.63 -33.02
CA LEU A 30 -25.20 29.76 -32.16
C LEU A 30 -26.24 28.62 -32.27
N ARG A 31 -26.33 27.80 -31.20
CA ARG A 31 -27.59 27.39 -30.54
C ARG A 31 -27.36 27.02 -29.07
N SER A 32 -28.11 27.72 -28.22
CA SER A 32 -28.62 27.47 -26.85
C SER A 32 -28.47 26.05 -26.27
N GLY A 33 -28.26 25.80 -24.97
CA GLY A 33 -28.34 26.65 -23.78
C GLY A 33 -28.78 25.79 -22.57
N THR A 34 -28.18 25.98 -21.40
CA THR A 34 -28.78 26.04 -20.04
C THR A 34 -27.67 26.08 -18.99
N SER A 35 -27.88 26.91 -17.96
CA SER A 35 -26.94 27.42 -16.96
C SER A 35 -26.70 26.47 -15.79
N TRP A 36 -25.51 26.51 -15.15
CA TRP A 36 -25.35 26.44 -13.69
C TRP A 36 -24.02 27.11 -13.25
N ILE A 37 -24.18 28.25 -12.57
CA ILE A 37 -23.44 28.84 -11.43
C ILE A 37 -21.96 28.47 -11.24
N SER A 38 -21.10 29.50 -11.30
CA SER A 38 -19.66 29.50 -11.02
C SER A 38 -19.31 29.84 -9.57
N THR A 39 -18.35 29.13 -8.98
CA THR A 39 -17.43 29.67 -7.96
C THR A 39 -16.00 29.34 -8.35
N GLY A 40 -15.29 30.34 -8.87
CA GLY A 40 -13.88 30.26 -9.24
C GLY A 40 -12.98 30.78 -8.13
N LEU A 41 -12.04 29.94 -7.69
CA LEU A 41 -10.85 30.31 -6.93
C LEU A 41 -9.87 31.04 -7.86
N SER A 42 -9.25 32.12 -7.38
CA SER A 42 -8.09 32.76 -8.03
C SER A 42 -6.83 32.64 -7.15
N PRO A 43 -5.62 32.52 -7.74
CA PRO A 43 -4.36 32.28 -7.02
C PRO A 43 -3.54 33.56 -6.78
N GLY A 44 -2.85 33.61 -5.63
CA GLY A 44 -1.94 34.70 -5.25
C GLY A 44 -0.51 34.51 -5.73
N ILE A 45 0.07 35.60 -6.23
CA ILE A 45 1.40 35.75 -6.83
C ILE A 45 2.47 36.00 -5.74
N TRP A 46 3.67 35.44 -5.94
CA TRP A 46 4.90 35.71 -5.20
C TRP A 46 5.74 36.78 -5.92
N GLN A 47 6.35 37.71 -5.17
CA GLN A 47 7.63 38.36 -5.52
C GLN A 47 8.50 38.65 -4.28
N PRO A 48 9.84 38.75 -4.40
CA PRO A 48 10.79 38.71 -3.27
C PRO A 48 11.71 39.96 -3.11
N THR A 49 12.51 39.95 -2.03
CA THR A 49 13.76 40.72 -1.73
C THR A 49 13.59 42.24 -1.45
N GLU A 50 14.33 42.94 -0.56
CA GLU A 50 15.75 42.89 -0.15
C GLU A 50 16.01 43.40 1.29
N VAL A 51 17.24 43.17 1.74
CA VAL A 51 17.90 43.49 3.02
C VAL A 51 18.59 44.86 2.95
N PHE A 52 18.57 45.65 4.03
CA PHE A 52 19.61 46.67 4.27
C PHE A 52 19.97 46.79 5.76
N LEU A 53 21.27 46.84 6.02
CA LEU A 53 21.96 46.84 7.30
C LEU A 53 22.32 48.27 7.77
N MET A 54 22.47 48.41 9.09
CA MET A 54 23.43 49.25 9.83
C MET A 54 23.25 50.78 9.89
N LYS A 55 23.07 51.34 11.10
CA LYS A 55 24.18 51.79 12.00
C LYS A 55 23.65 52.43 13.29
N ILE A 56 24.27 52.04 14.39
CA ILE A 56 24.19 52.67 15.72
C ILE A 56 25.16 53.86 15.75
N ARG A 57 24.78 54.99 16.38
CA ARG A 57 25.72 55.89 17.05
C ARG A 57 25.05 56.61 18.22
N THR A 58 25.83 56.65 19.29
CA THR A 58 25.64 57.20 20.63
C THR A 58 25.78 58.73 20.64
N ASP A 59 25.17 59.44 21.60
CA ASP A 59 25.90 60.02 22.75
C ASP A 59 25.06 61.03 23.57
N LYS A 60 25.05 60.74 24.88
CA LYS A 60 25.28 61.57 26.08
C LYS A 60 24.61 62.95 26.31
N VAL A 61 24.09 63.01 27.53
CA VAL A 61 23.58 64.10 28.40
C VAL A 61 24.62 65.20 28.68
N PRO A 62 24.22 66.36 29.25
CA PRO A 62 24.49 66.56 30.69
C PRO A 62 23.39 67.29 31.50
N CYS A 63 23.41 66.99 32.80
CA CYS A 63 22.53 67.48 33.86
C CYS A 63 22.91 68.88 34.40
N ARG A 64 21.94 69.60 34.96
CA ARG A 64 22.15 70.45 36.15
C ARG A 64 20.99 70.29 37.14
N HIS A 65 21.37 70.08 38.40
CA HIS A 65 20.53 70.00 39.60
C HIS A 65 20.01 71.38 40.02
N TYR A 66 18.82 71.44 40.63
CA TYR A 66 18.59 72.09 41.93
C TYR A 66 17.34 71.45 42.58
N GLN A 67 17.47 71.05 43.85
CA GLN A 67 16.40 70.58 44.71
C GLN A 67 15.68 71.78 45.34
N THR A 68 14.35 71.73 45.47
CA THR A 68 13.61 72.13 46.68
C THR A 68 12.22 71.49 46.68
N VAL A 69 11.69 71.35 47.88
CA VAL A 69 10.61 70.47 48.33
C VAL A 69 9.24 71.16 48.21
N SER A 70 8.17 70.34 48.07
CA SER A 70 6.82 70.48 48.67
C SER A 70 5.63 70.61 47.70
N LEU A 71 4.74 69.60 47.79
CA LEU A 71 3.28 69.58 47.58
C LEU A 71 2.68 70.06 46.24
N PRO A 72 1.94 69.20 45.51
CA PRO A 72 0.94 69.65 44.55
C PRO A 72 -0.49 69.46 45.09
N ALA A 73 -1.19 70.58 45.26
CA ALA A 73 -2.64 70.64 45.24
C ALA A 73 -3.10 70.97 43.80
N PHE A 74 -4.05 70.17 43.33
CA PHE A 74 -5.03 70.36 42.24
C PHE A 74 -4.91 71.59 41.33
N ILE A 75 -4.93 71.36 40.01
CA ILE A 75 -5.94 71.89 39.09
C ILE A 75 -6.04 71.00 37.84
N SER A 76 -7.28 70.86 37.40
CA SER A 76 -7.85 70.00 36.38
C SER A 76 -7.26 70.12 34.98
N GLY A 77 -6.84 68.99 34.43
CA GLY A 77 -6.67 68.76 32.99
C GLY A 77 -7.46 67.53 32.57
N ARG A 78 -8.65 67.74 31.99
CA ARG A 78 -9.51 66.70 31.43
C ARG A 78 -8.79 65.98 30.29
N ILE A 79 -8.63 64.66 30.42
CA ILE A 79 -8.42 63.75 29.28
C ILE A 79 -9.81 63.30 28.81
N PRO A 80 -10.13 63.26 27.51
CA PRO A 80 -11.45 62.85 27.05
C PRO A 80 -11.66 61.36 27.30
N MET A 81 -12.51 61.02 28.27
CA MET A 81 -13.08 59.69 28.40
C MET A 81 -14.11 59.48 27.28
N ASN A 82 -13.69 58.86 26.19
CA ASN A 82 -14.64 58.26 25.26
C ASN A 82 -14.86 56.79 25.69
N SER A 83 -15.61 56.58 26.78
CA SER A 83 -16.17 55.28 27.10
C SER A 83 -17.67 55.31 26.80
N ARG A 84 -18.08 54.63 25.73
CA ARG A 84 -19.48 54.19 25.65
C ARG A 84 -19.70 53.25 26.83
N ARG A 85 -20.34 53.74 27.89
CA ARG A 85 -20.72 52.93 29.05
C ARG A 85 -21.66 51.84 28.53
N ILE A 86 -21.21 50.60 28.59
CA ILE A 86 -21.97 49.44 28.11
C ILE A 86 -23.23 49.34 28.98
N GLU A 87 -24.40 49.22 28.34
CA GLU A 87 -25.65 48.98 29.07
C GLU A 87 -25.51 47.70 29.90
N ARG A 88 -25.92 47.73 31.17
CA ARG A 88 -25.57 46.71 32.17
C ARG A 88 -26.05 45.31 31.76
N ASP A 89 -27.16 45.22 31.05
CA ASP A 89 -27.79 44.04 30.45
C ASP A 89 -27.02 43.46 29.24
N LYS A 90 -26.11 44.24 28.64
CA LYS A 90 -25.25 43.83 27.51
C LYS A 90 -23.79 43.56 27.92
N SER A 91 -23.50 43.60 29.22
CA SER A 91 -22.18 43.31 29.77
C SER A 91 -21.86 41.81 29.76
N LEU A 92 -20.57 41.45 29.82
CA LEU A 92 -20.13 40.05 29.95
C LEU A 92 -20.75 39.39 31.19
N ALA A 93 -20.80 40.08 32.32
CA ALA A 93 -21.39 39.58 33.56
C ALA A 93 -22.88 39.24 33.44
N ALA A 94 -23.65 40.06 32.71
CA ALA A 94 -25.08 39.86 32.53
C ALA A 94 -25.40 38.73 31.54
N LEU A 95 -24.64 38.63 30.45
CA LEU A 95 -24.90 37.66 29.38
C LEU A 95 -24.24 36.29 29.60
N TYR A 96 -23.13 36.24 30.34
CA TYR A 96 -22.32 35.02 30.57
C TYR A 96 -21.77 34.96 32.01
N PRO A 97 -22.63 34.81 33.03
CA PRO A 97 -22.24 34.85 34.45
C PRO A 97 -21.20 33.79 34.82
N GLU A 98 -21.24 32.61 34.22
CA GLU A 98 -20.30 31.51 34.42
C GLU A 98 -18.89 31.80 33.85
N ILE A 99 -18.81 32.61 32.80
CA ILE A 99 -17.53 33.09 32.25
C ILE A 99 -17.01 34.25 33.11
N ALA A 100 -17.89 35.17 33.50
CA ALA A 100 -17.56 36.29 34.38
C ALA A 100 -17.03 35.83 35.76
N ALA A 101 -17.53 34.71 36.29
CA ALA A 101 -17.02 34.09 37.51
C ALA A 101 -15.55 33.66 37.41
N GLN A 102 -15.02 33.50 36.20
CA GLN A 102 -13.61 33.16 35.95
C GLN A 102 -12.74 34.40 35.70
N TRP A 103 -13.27 35.61 35.89
CA TRP A 103 -12.47 36.83 35.79
C TRP A 103 -11.41 36.87 36.88
N HIS A 104 -10.19 37.25 36.53
CA HIS A 104 -9.12 37.29 37.52
C HIS A 104 -9.36 38.43 38.53
N PRO A 105 -9.28 38.18 39.85
CA PRO A 105 -9.66 39.15 40.88
C PRO A 105 -8.79 40.42 40.94
N THR A 106 -7.48 40.30 40.65
CA THR A 106 -6.53 41.43 40.83
C THR A 106 -5.77 41.87 39.57
N LYS A 107 -5.70 41.06 38.51
CA LYS A 107 -4.82 41.33 37.35
C LYS A 107 -5.45 42.17 36.23
N ASN A 108 -6.73 42.53 36.34
CA ASN A 108 -7.43 43.36 35.37
C ASN A 108 -7.54 44.84 35.79
N GLY A 109 -6.83 45.24 36.85
CA GLY A 109 -6.90 46.59 37.38
C GLY A 109 -8.31 46.94 37.85
N GLU A 110 -8.79 48.13 37.50
CA GLU A 110 -10.14 48.63 37.84
C GLU A 110 -11.24 48.06 36.94
N SER A 111 -10.90 47.29 35.89
CA SER A 111 -11.88 46.76 34.94
C SER A 111 -12.64 45.56 35.53
N SER A 112 -13.96 45.67 35.57
CA SER A 112 -14.84 44.59 35.99
C SER A 112 -15.51 43.87 34.80
N PRO A 113 -16.03 42.65 35.00
CA PRO A 113 -16.87 41.96 34.01
C PRO A 113 -18.14 42.72 33.58
N TYR A 114 -18.55 43.75 34.34
CA TYR A 114 -19.68 44.62 33.97
C TYR A 114 -19.28 45.71 32.97
N ASP A 115 -17.98 46.01 32.85
CA ASP A 115 -17.45 47.09 32.01
C ASP A 115 -17.00 46.62 30.62
N VAL A 116 -17.14 45.32 30.32
CA VAL A 116 -16.66 44.71 29.08
C VAL A 116 -17.77 43.96 28.36
N SER A 117 -17.91 44.21 27.04
CA SER A 117 -18.87 43.48 26.19
C SER A 117 -18.38 42.06 25.92
N SER A 118 -19.31 41.11 25.82
CA SER A 118 -19.04 39.71 25.46
C SER A 118 -18.32 39.55 24.11
N GLY A 119 -18.44 40.51 23.18
CA GLY A 119 -17.77 40.53 21.88
C GLY A 119 -16.38 41.20 21.86
N SER A 120 -15.88 41.67 23.01
CA SER A 120 -14.63 42.43 23.08
C SER A 120 -13.39 41.61 22.71
N SER A 121 -12.50 42.16 21.89
CA SER A 121 -11.18 41.59 21.55
C SER A 121 -10.09 41.93 22.57
N VAL A 122 -10.40 42.68 23.62
CA VAL A 122 -9.43 43.06 24.67
C VAL A 122 -8.98 41.81 25.42
N LYS A 123 -7.66 41.65 25.56
CA LYS A 123 -7.06 40.57 26.35
C LYS A 123 -7.16 40.90 27.83
N THR A 124 -7.88 40.06 28.57
CA THR A 124 -8.03 40.17 30.01
C THR A 124 -7.55 38.89 30.68
N TRP A 125 -7.22 38.99 31.96
CA TRP A 125 -6.79 37.88 32.80
C TRP A 125 -7.98 37.08 33.34
N TRP A 126 -7.82 35.77 33.35
CA TRP A 126 -8.80 34.80 33.81
C TRP A 126 -8.18 33.85 34.81
N LEU A 127 -8.99 33.35 35.74
CA LEU A 127 -8.64 32.38 36.78
C LEU A 127 -9.67 31.24 36.75
N CYS A 128 -9.21 29.99 36.65
CA CYS A 128 -10.10 28.83 36.72
C CYS A 128 -10.16 28.26 38.14
N ASN A 129 -11.14 27.39 38.39
CA ASN A 129 -11.31 26.69 39.67
C ASN A 129 -10.10 25.86 40.14
N LYS A 130 -9.22 25.42 39.23
CA LYS A 130 -7.95 24.73 39.56
C LYS A 130 -6.79 25.69 39.83
N GLY A 131 -7.04 27.00 39.95
CA GLY A 131 -6.01 27.99 40.25
C GLY A 131 -5.16 28.45 39.05
N HIS A 132 -5.42 27.95 37.84
CA HIS A 132 -4.65 28.39 36.66
C HIS A 132 -5.04 29.80 36.22
N GLU A 133 -4.05 30.62 35.92
CA GLU A 133 -4.20 32.00 35.46
C GLU A 133 -3.73 32.15 34.01
N TRP A 134 -4.53 32.80 33.16
CA TRP A 134 -4.16 33.04 31.76
C TRP A 134 -4.80 34.30 31.19
N GLN A 135 -4.19 34.84 30.14
CA GLN A 135 -4.78 35.91 29.34
C GLN A 135 -5.52 35.35 28.12
N ALA A 136 -6.72 35.87 27.85
CA ALA A 136 -7.46 35.61 26.63
C ALA A 136 -8.37 36.79 26.28
N ALA A 137 -8.69 36.96 25.00
CA ALA A 137 -9.70 37.92 24.57
C ALA A 137 -11.09 37.47 25.03
N THR A 138 -11.91 38.40 25.52
CA THR A 138 -13.27 38.12 25.99
C THR A 138 -14.13 37.41 24.94
N CYS A 139 -14.06 37.84 23.68
CA CYS A 139 -14.79 37.23 22.57
C CYS A 139 -14.39 35.77 22.28
N HIS A 140 -13.15 35.37 22.59
CA HIS A 140 -12.72 33.97 22.44
C HIS A 140 -13.29 33.09 23.56
N ARG A 141 -13.56 33.66 24.75
CA ARG A 141 -14.19 32.94 25.86
C ARG A 141 -15.68 32.71 25.61
N THR A 142 -16.36 33.71 25.05
CA THR A 142 -17.82 33.70 24.84
C THR A 142 -18.22 33.00 23.53
N ARG A 143 -17.71 33.44 22.38
CA ARG A 143 -18.10 32.90 21.05
C ARG A 143 -17.41 31.58 20.71
N ASN A 144 -16.15 31.44 21.10
CA ASN A 144 -15.33 30.27 20.74
C ASN A 144 -15.17 29.27 21.90
N HIS A 145 -15.85 29.49 23.03
CA HIS A 145 -15.81 28.67 24.25
C HIS A 145 -14.39 28.23 24.65
N SER A 146 -13.40 29.14 24.50
CA SER A 146 -12.00 28.82 24.80
C SER A 146 -11.80 28.67 26.31
N ASN A 147 -11.93 27.44 26.80
CA ASN A 147 -11.70 27.07 28.20
C ASN A 147 -10.24 27.23 28.61
N CYS A 148 -9.99 27.13 29.92
CA CYS A 148 -8.66 27.20 30.53
C CYS A 148 -7.62 26.40 29.70
N PRO A 149 -6.56 27.05 29.18
CA PRO A 149 -5.60 26.39 28.31
C PRO A 149 -4.78 25.33 29.05
N TYR A 150 -4.60 25.45 30.37
CA TYR A 150 -3.95 24.43 31.19
C TYR A 150 -4.85 23.20 31.38
N CYS A 151 -6.12 23.39 31.81
CA CYS A 151 -7.07 22.30 32.00
C CYS A 151 -7.44 21.57 30.71
N SER A 152 -7.53 22.30 29.59
CA SER A 152 -7.77 21.72 28.25
C SER A 152 -6.53 21.03 27.66
N GLY A 153 -5.42 20.99 28.40
CA GLY A 153 -4.21 20.32 27.95
C GLY A 153 -3.41 21.09 26.89
N ARG A 154 -3.76 22.35 26.59
CA ARG A 154 -3.07 23.20 25.60
C ARG A 154 -1.77 23.82 26.11
N TYR A 155 -1.69 24.20 27.39
CA TYR A 155 -0.50 24.81 28.01
C TYR A 155 0.20 23.85 28.98
N ALA A 156 1.54 23.90 28.98
CA ALA A 156 2.39 23.10 29.85
C ALA A 156 2.17 23.47 31.33
N ILE A 157 2.08 22.46 32.19
CA ILE A 157 2.06 22.58 33.64
C ILE A 157 3.38 21.98 34.13
N LYS A 158 4.22 22.84 34.72
CA LYS A 158 5.56 22.48 35.19
C LYS A 158 5.46 21.41 36.29
N GLY A 159 6.22 20.34 36.15
CA GLY A 159 6.23 19.22 37.09
C GLY A 159 5.16 18.16 36.81
N GLU A 160 4.28 18.38 35.83
CA GLU A 160 3.17 17.45 35.54
C GLU A 160 3.18 16.97 34.08
N ASN A 161 3.08 17.90 33.12
CA ASN A 161 2.87 17.55 31.71
C ASN A 161 3.77 18.30 30.73
N ASP A 162 4.82 18.93 31.26
CA ASP A 162 5.86 19.57 30.47
C ASP A 162 6.90 18.56 29.96
N LEU A 163 7.69 19.02 28.99
CA LEU A 163 8.72 18.22 28.33
C LEU A 163 9.83 17.80 29.30
N ALA A 164 10.20 18.64 30.28
CA ALA A 164 11.29 18.35 31.18
C ALA A 164 10.95 17.18 32.11
N THR A 165 9.73 17.18 32.64
CA THR A 165 9.24 16.11 33.49
C THR A 165 9.02 14.80 32.74
N LEU A 166 8.41 14.85 31.55
CA LEU A 166 8.02 13.63 30.84
C LEU A 166 9.12 13.03 29.96
N TYR A 167 10.11 13.82 29.51
CA TYR A 167 11.17 13.39 28.60
C TYR A 167 12.55 13.91 29.05
N PRO A 168 13.05 13.47 30.23
CA PRO A 168 14.32 13.96 30.78
C PRO A 168 15.54 13.70 29.89
N ASP A 169 15.51 12.65 29.05
CA ASP A 169 16.59 12.39 28.09
C ASP A 169 16.63 13.42 26.96
N LEU A 170 15.48 13.91 26.50
CA LEU A 170 15.43 14.96 25.47
C LEU A 170 15.90 16.31 26.02
N VAL A 171 15.80 16.55 27.34
CA VAL A 171 16.33 17.76 27.98
C VAL A 171 17.85 17.86 27.80
N LYS A 172 18.56 16.72 27.78
CA LYS A 172 20.01 16.66 27.53
C LYS A 172 20.37 17.15 26.13
N GLU A 173 19.43 17.05 25.20
CA GLU A 173 19.60 17.50 23.82
C GLU A 173 19.05 18.91 23.55
N TRP A 174 18.61 19.64 24.59
CA TRP A 174 18.09 20.99 24.42
C TRP A 174 19.22 22.00 24.25
N ASN A 175 19.17 22.81 23.18
CA ASN A 175 20.16 23.87 22.98
C ASN A 175 19.75 25.13 23.77
N TYR A 176 20.29 25.32 24.97
CA TYR A 176 19.94 26.44 25.86
C TYR A 176 20.38 27.81 25.33
N GLU A 177 21.48 27.87 24.58
CA GLU A 177 21.99 29.12 24.01
C GLU A 177 21.07 29.64 22.89
N LYS A 178 20.74 28.80 21.91
CA LYS A 178 19.90 29.20 20.76
C LYS A 178 18.42 29.33 21.07
N ASN A 179 17.93 28.73 22.15
CA ASN A 179 16.54 28.88 22.58
C ASN A 179 16.33 30.06 23.55
N GLY A 180 17.39 30.76 23.96
CA GLY A 180 17.31 31.93 24.85
C GLY A 180 16.62 31.60 26.17
N ASP A 181 15.56 32.33 26.51
CA ASP A 181 14.81 32.14 27.77
C ASP A 181 13.85 30.94 27.75
N LEU A 182 13.59 30.34 26.59
CA LEU A 182 12.67 29.21 26.49
C LEU A 182 13.30 27.96 27.13
N ARG A 183 12.62 27.40 28.13
CA ARG A 183 13.04 26.17 28.81
C ARG A 183 12.19 24.98 28.37
N PRO A 184 12.71 23.75 28.49
CA PRO A 184 11.93 22.53 28.27
C PRO A 184 10.63 22.51 29.10
N SER A 185 10.65 23.05 30.33
CA SER A 185 9.48 23.13 31.20
C SER A 185 8.34 24.01 30.67
N ASP A 186 8.60 24.87 29.67
CA ASP A 186 7.61 25.77 29.09
C ASP A 186 6.90 25.16 27.87
N CYS A 187 7.28 23.93 27.52
CA CYS A 187 6.81 23.23 26.33
C CYS A 187 6.14 21.91 26.72
N LYS A 188 5.05 21.57 26.04
CA LYS A 188 4.51 20.21 26.07
C LYS A 188 5.24 19.30 25.09
N PRO A 189 5.29 17.99 25.35
CA PRO A 189 5.79 17.01 24.39
C PRO A 189 5.18 17.14 22.99
N ALA A 190 3.86 17.21 22.85
CA ALA A 190 3.18 17.31 21.56
C ALA A 190 3.15 18.73 20.95
N SER A 191 4.03 19.63 21.40
CA SER A 191 4.00 21.02 20.95
C SER A 191 4.53 21.19 19.53
N ASN A 192 3.86 22.05 18.75
CA ASN A 192 4.30 22.49 17.42
C ASN A 192 5.37 23.59 17.48
N LYS A 193 5.82 24.01 18.67
CA LYS A 193 6.92 24.97 18.82
C LYS A 193 8.19 24.41 18.19
N LYS A 194 8.80 25.16 17.27
CA LYS A 194 10.13 24.88 16.72
C LYS A 194 11.19 25.37 17.70
N VAL A 195 12.08 24.48 18.10
CA VAL A 195 13.16 24.77 19.05
C VAL A 195 14.45 24.15 18.54
N TRP A 196 15.57 24.68 19.02
CA TRP A 196 16.90 24.19 18.70
C TRP A 196 17.29 23.02 19.59
N TRP A 197 17.87 22.00 18.98
CA TRP A 197 18.39 20.79 19.62
C TRP A 197 19.87 20.66 19.30
N VAL A 198 20.59 19.99 20.18
CA VAL A 198 22.00 19.62 20.02
C VAL A 198 22.17 18.16 20.42
N CYS A 199 22.86 17.34 19.61
CA CYS A 199 23.11 15.94 19.94
C CYS A 199 24.46 15.76 20.61
N GLY A 200 24.77 14.55 21.09
CA GLY A 200 26.07 14.22 21.69
C GLY A 200 27.29 14.49 20.79
N GLU A 201 27.11 14.37 19.46
CA GLU A 201 28.15 14.70 18.47
C GLU A 201 28.26 16.21 18.16
N GLY A 202 27.54 17.07 18.87
CA GLY A 202 27.59 18.52 18.69
C GLY A 202 26.77 19.09 17.52
N HIS A 203 26.09 18.25 16.72
CA HIS A 203 25.24 18.76 15.65
C HIS A 203 24.05 19.55 16.20
N GLU A 204 23.79 20.72 15.62
CA GLU A 204 22.68 21.58 16.00
C GLU A 204 21.60 21.62 14.91
N TRP A 205 20.34 21.44 15.29
CA TRP A 205 19.23 21.52 14.34
C TRP A 205 17.97 22.08 14.98
N GLN A 206 17.10 22.67 14.16
CA GLN A 206 15.80 23.15 14.58
C GLN A 206 14.70 22.18 14.13
N THR A 207 13.85 21.74 15.05
CA THR A 207 12.63 20.97 14.73
C THR A 207 11.54 21.20 15.76
N MET A 208 10.33 20.72 15.49
CA MET A 208 9.20 20.85 16.40
C MET A 208 9.33 19.87 17.57
N VAL A 209 8.90 20.26 18.77
CA VAL A 209 8.97 19.38 19.97
C VAL A 209 8.21 18.06 19.75
N TYR A 210 7.04 18.10 19.08
CA TYR A 210 6.28 16.89 18.78
C TYR A 210 7.02 15.89 17.89
N HIS A 211 7.95 16.34 17.03
CA HIS A 211 8.77 15.44 16.22
C HIS A 211 9.73 14.63 17.09
N ARG A 212 10.30 15.26 18.13
CA ARG A 212 11.23 14.61 19.07
C ARG A 212 10.54 13.66 20.03
N THR A 213 9.29 13.95 20.40
CA THR A 213 8.52 13.14 21.36
C THR A 213 7.63 12.13 20.64
N SER A 214 6.52 12.58 20.04
CA SER A 214 5.49 11.73 19.42
C SER A 214 5.94 11.01 18.16
N ARG A 215 6.87 11.58 17.38
CA ARG A 215 7.47 10.88 16.21
C ARG A 215 8.85 10.30 16.51
N SER A 216 9.40 10.57 17.69
CA SER A 216 10.71 10.07 18.15
C SER A 216 11.85 10.24 17.13
N THR A 217 11.86 11.34 16.37
CA THR A 217 12.93 11.62 15.41
C THR A 217 14.19 12.10 16.14
N GLY A 218 15.35 11.52 15.83
CA GLY A 218 16.65 11.94 16.39
C GLY A 218 17.35 13.03 15.57
N CYS A 219 18.66 13.15 15.75
CA CYS A 219 19.50 14.08 15.01
C CYS A 219 19.47 13.80 13.50
N PRO A 220 19.11 14.79 12.64
CA PRO A 220 19.06 14.60 11.20
C PRO A 220 20.44 14.42 10.56
N TYR A 221 21.51 14.92 11.17
CA TYR A 221 22.89 14.69 10.72
C TYR A 221 23.31 13.24 11.00
N CYS A 222 23.20 12.78 12.25
CA CYS A 222 23.56 11.40 12.64
C CYS A 222 22.71 10.34 11.92
N SER A 223 21.43 10.64 11.65
CA SER A 223 20.56 9.75 10.87
C SER A 223 20.83 9.78 9.36
N GLY A 224 21.70 10.66 8.87
CA GLY A 224 22.07 10.79 7.46
C GLY A 224 21.01 11.47 6.59
N ASN A 225 20.14 12.28 7.20
CA ASN A 225 19.12 13.09 6.51
C ASN A 225 19.65 14.48 6.09
N ILE A 226 20.63 15.02 6.81
CA ILE A 226 21.36 16.24 6.45
C ILE A 226 22.83 15.89 6.21
N VAL A 227 23.43 16.50 5.19
CA VAL A 227 24.78 16.21 4.73
C VAL A 227 25.82 16.90 5.61
N ILE A 228 26.86 16.17 5.95
CA ILE A 228 28.12 16.67 6.50
C ILE A 228 29.16 16.44 5.40
N PRO A 229 29.54 17.50 4.65
CA PRO A 229 30.53 17.38 3.58
C PRO A 229 31.85 16.79 4.10
N GLY A 230 32.37 15.78 3.42
CA GLY A 230 33.61 15.08 3.80
C GLY A 230 33.42 13.92 4.78
N GLU A 231 32.19 13.67 5.25
CA GLU A 231 31.91 12.58 6.22
C GLU A 231 30.73 11.71 5.80
N THR A 232 29.59 12.33 5.46
CA THR A 232 28.33 11.60 5.20
C THR A 232 27.79 11.77 3.78
N ASP A 233 28.47 12.58 2.97
CA ASP A 233 28.11 12.81 1.58
C ASP A 233 28.34 11.57 0.70
N LEU A 234 27.66 11.56 -0.45
CA LEU A 234 27.70 10.44 -1.38
C LEU A 234 29.09 10.20 -1.96
N GLN A 235 29.86 11.26 -2.24
CA GLN A 235 31.18 11.13 -2.84
C GLN A 235 32.17 10.48 -1.89
N THR A 236 32.18 10.93 -0.63
CA THR A 236 33.08 10.41 0.41
C THR A 236 32.78 8.94 0.71
N LEU A 237 31.51 8.60 0.96
CA LEU A 237 31.16 7.24 1.39
C LEU A 237 31.06 6.23 0.24
N PHE A 238 30.71 6.67 -0.97
CA PHE A 238 30.50 5.78 -2.12
C PHE A 238 31.08 6.37 -3.42
N PRO A 239 32.42 6.48 -3.54
CA PRO A 239 33.08 7.13 -4.67
C PRO A 239 32.73 6.47 -6.02
N GLU A 240 32.60 5.14 -6.06
CA GLU A 240 32.21 4.41 -7.28
C GLU A 240 30.77 4.74 -7.73
N ILE A 241 29.84 4.87 -6.78
CA ILE A 241 28.45 5.23 -7.08
C ILE A 241 28.37 6.69 -7.47
N SER A 242 29.16 7.56 -6.83
CA SER A 242 29.27 8.97 -7.19
C SER A 242 29.70 9.20 -8.64
N ARG A 243 30.48 8.28 -9.24
CA ARG A 243 30.84 8.35 -10.67
C ARG A 243 29.68 8.09 -11.61
N GLU A 244 28.64 7.41 -11.14
CA GLU A 244 27.41 7.19 -11.90
C GLU A 244 26.42 8.36 -11.76
N PHE A 245 26.77 9.44 -11.06
CA PHE A 245 25.90 10.59 -10.91
C PHE A 245 25.85 11.41 -12.22
N ASP A 246 24.65 11.66 -12.75
CA ASP A 246 24.47 12.40 -14.00
C ASP A 246 24.51 13.92 -13.72
N ALA A 247 25.72 14.50 -13.74
CA ALA A 247 25.93 15.92 -13.43
C ALA A 247 25.16 16.87 -14.37
N GLY A 248 24.99 16.48 -15.64
CA GLY A 248 24.27 17.29 -16.64
C GLY A 248 22.77 17.39 -16.38
N LYS A 249 22.17 16.35 -15.77
CA LYS A 249 20.72 16.35 -15.46
C LYS A 249 20.39 16.70 -14.00
N ASN A 250 21.38 16.76 -13.13
CA ASN A 250 21.23 17.15 -11.73
C ASN A 250 21.79 18.55 -11.48
N GLU A 251 21.40 19.52 -12.31
CA GLU A 251 21.85 20.91 -12.20
C GLU A 251 21.73 21.43 -10.76
N GLY A 252 22.83 21.96 -10.23
CA GLY A 252 22.90 22.54 -8.87
C GLY A 252 22.89 21.52 -7.73
N ILE A 253 23.09 20.23 -7.99
CA ILE A 253 23.27 19.21 -6.95
C ILE A 253 24.53 18.43 -7.26
N THR A 254 25.52 18.52 -6.39
CA THR A 254 26.74 17.71 -6.46
C THR A 254 26.67 16.49 -5.53
N PRO A 255 27.44 15.42 -5.81
CA PRO A 255 27.56 14.30 -4.89
C PRO A 255 28.06 14.65 -3.47
N THR A 256 28.75 15.78 -3.31
CA THR A 256 29.19 16.32 -2.02
C THR A 256 28.09 17.02 -1.22
N GLU A 257 26.98 17.39 -1.87
CA GLU A 257 25.86 18.13 -1.26
C GLU A 257 24.67 17.22 -0.92
N ILE A 258 24.83 15.90 -1.03
CA ILE A 258 23.76 14.93 -0.80
C ILE A 258 24.23 13.76 0.06
N CYS A 259 23.45 13.39 1.06
CA CYS A 259 23.77 12.24 1.91
C CYS A 259 23.68 10.93 1.13
N ALA A 260 24.57 10.00 1.45
CA ALA A 260 24.54 8.65 0.89
C ALA A 260 23.25 7.85 1.23
N LYS A 261 22.56 8.19 2.33
CA LYS A 261 21.29 7.57 2.76
C LYS A 261 20.05 8.36 2.30
N SER A 262 20.21 9.39 1.47
CA SER A 262 19.10 10.26 1.10
C SER A 262 18.03 9.55 0.29
N GLY A 263 16.76 9.81 0.62
CA GLY A 263 15.61 9.42 -0.18
C GLY A 263 15.39 10.30 -1.43
N LYS A 264 16.18 11.37 -1.61
CA LYS A 264 16.06 12.28 -2.76
C LYS A 264 16.38 11.56 -4.06
N LYS A 265 15.49 11.69 -5.05
CA LYS A 265 15.67 11.14 -6.40
C LYS A 265 16.59 12.06 -7.20
N VAL A 266 17.63 11.47 -7.78
CA VAL A 266 18.59 12.12 -8.66
C VAL A 266 18.75 11.28 -9.93
N TRP A 267 19.27 11.89 -10.98
CA TRP A 267 19.61 11.22 -12.23
C TRP A 267 20.95 10.46 -12.10
N TRP A 268 20.96 9.25 -12.63
CA TRP A 268 22.12 8.37 -12.71
C TRP A 268 22.43 8.04 -14.16
N LEU A 269 23.70 7.84 -14.46
CA LEU A 269 24.23 7.44 -15.76
C LEU A 269 25.13 6.22 -15.56
N CYS A 270 24.76 5.07 -16.12
CA CYS A 270 25.56 3.85 -15.97
C CYS A 270 26.69 3.83 -17.01
N LYS A 271 27.63 2.89 -16.85
CA LYS A 271 28.73 2.67 -17.79
C LYS A 271 28.31 2.40 -19.24
N LYS A 272 27.09 1.89 -19.46
CA LYS A 272 26.52 1.67 -20.81
C LYS A 272 25.82 2.90 -21.38
N GLY A 273 25.81 4.03 -20.67
CA GLY A 273 25.18 5.27 -21.11
C GLY A 273 23.68 5.38 -20.82
N HIS A 274 23.09 4.44 -20.08
CA HIS A 274 21.67 4.54 -19.69
C HIS A 274 21.47 5.59 -18.60
N SER A 275 20.52 6.50 -18.81
CA SER A 275 20.17 7.54 -17.85
C SER A 275 18.83 7.23 -17.18
N TRP A 276 18.76 7.28 -15.84
CA TRP A 276 17.53 7.05 -15.08
C TRP A 276 17.48 7.80 -13.75
N GLN A 277 16.28 8.11 -13.27
CA GLN A 277 16.08 8.64 -11.92
C GLN A 277 15.91 7.54 -10.88
N ALA A 278 16.59 7.66 -9.75
CA ALA A 278 16.39 6.81 -8.58
C ALA A 278 16.83 7.53 -7.27
N PRO A 279 16.27 7.15 -6.10
CA PRO A 279 16.74 7.65 -4.80
C PRO A 279 18.22 7.29 -4.55
N VAL A 280 18.98 8.16 -3.87
CA VAL A 280 20.39 7.86 -3.50
C VAL A 280 20.51 6.58 -2.68
N ILE A 281 19.66 6.42 -1.67
CA ILE A 281 19.61 5.22 -0.82
C ILE A 281 19.40 3.92 -1.62
N SER A 282 18.75 4.00 -2.78
CA SER A 282 18.54 2.82 -3.63
C SER A 282 19.84 2.33 -4.26
N ARG A 283 20.76 3.24 -4.59
CA ARG A 283 22.06 2.89 -5.17
C ARG A 283 23.04 2.41 -4.10
N THR A 284 23.03 3.05 -2.94
CA THR A 284 23.99 2.79 -1.85
C THR A 284 23.57 1.59 -1.00
N ASN A 285 22.56 1.73 -0.16
CA ASN A 285 22.13 0.72 0.81
C ASN A 285 21.38 -0.45 0.16
N LEU A 286 20.51 -0.17 -0.81
CA LEU A 286 19.72 -1.22 -1.48
C LEU A 286 20.45 -1.84 -2.68
N ARG A 287 21.62 -1.29 -3.07
CA ARG A 287 22.48 -1.78 -4.16
C ARG A 287 21.75 -2.01 -5.48
N ALA A 288 20.68 -1.26 -5.73
CA ALA A 288 19.96 -1.30 -6.98
C ALA A 288 20.82 -0.68 -8.08
N GLY A 289 20.93 -1.38 -9.22
CA GLY A 289 21.67 -0.92 -10.39
C GLY A 289 20.78 -0.21 -11.41
N CYS A 290 21.31 -0.09 -12.63
CA CYS A 290 20.56 0.42 -13.77
C CYS A 290 19.37 -0.50 -14.11
N PRO A 291 18.12 -0.01 -14.11
CA PRO A 291 16.94 -0.83 -14.40
C PRO A 291 16.88 -1.32 -15.85
N ILE A 292 17.56 -0.63 -16.78
CA ILE A 292 17.64 -1.04 -18.19
C ILE A 292 18.61 -2.21 -18.33
N CYS A 293 19.83 -2.10 -17.77
CA CYS A 293 20.78 -3.22 -17.73
C CYS A 293 20.22 -4.46 -17.03
N ALA A 294 19.43 -4.28 -15.98
CA ALA A 294 18.80 -5.37 -15.22
C ALA A 294 17.51 -5.94 -15.88
N GLY A 295 17.12 -5.45 -17.06
CA GLY A 295 15.92 -5.91 -17.76
C GLY A 295 14.59 -5.55 -17.09
N GLN A 296 14.62 -4.65 -16.09
CA GLN A 296 13.45 -4.17 -15.35
C GLN A 296 12.73 -3.01 -16.07
N ARG A 297 13.42 -2.34 -16.98
CA ARG A 297 12.88 -1.29 -17.84
C ARG A 297 13.27 -1.54 -19.28
N THR A 298 12.28 -1.50 -20.16
CA THR A 298 12.50 -1.61 -21.62
C THR A 298 13.07 -0.32 -22.18
N LEU A 299 14.05 -0.44 -23.05
CA LEU A 299 14.59 0.58 -23.93
C LEU A 299 14.52 0.04 -25.37
N PRO A 300 13.60 0.56 -26.21
CA PRO A 300 13.46 0.14 -27.60
C PRO A 300 14.76 0.31 -28.39
N GLY A 301 15.09 -0.68 -29.22
CA GLY A 301 16.30 -0.73 -30.01
C GLY A 301 17.52 -1.32 -29.29
N GLU A 302 17.40 -1.66 -27.99
CA GLU A 302 18.52 -2.20 -27.23
C GLU A 302 18.18 -3.48 -26.47
N ASN A 303 17.21 -3.43 -25.54
CA ASN A 303 16.89 -4.56 -24.65
C ASN A 303 15.44 -5.05 -24.76
N ASP A 304 14.70 -4.54 -25.75
CA ASP A 304 13.33 -4.97 -26.02
C ASP A 304 13.26 -6.31 -26.77
N LEU A 305 12.09 -6.93 -26.76
CA LEU A 305 11.88 -8.24 -27.36
C LEU A 305 12.01 -8.22 -28.88
N ALA A 306 11.58 -7.16 -29.57
CA ALA A 306 11.73 -7.09 -31.04
C ALA A 306 13.21 -7.07 -31.44
N THR A 307 14.04 -6.33 -30.70
CA THR A 307 15.48 -6.26 -30.96
C THR A 307 16.18 -7.57 -30.62
N LEU A 308 15.92 -8.16 -29.44
CA LEU A 308 16.65 -9.33 -28.98
C LEU A 308 16.14 -10.66 -29.55
N ARG A 309 14.85 -10.75 -29.90
CA ARG A 309 14.17 -11.97 -30.37
C ARG A 309 13.19 -11.66 -31.51
N PRO A 310 13.69 -11.26 -32.69
CA PRO A 310 12.85 -10.96 -33.85
C PRO A 310 12.04 -12.18 -34.33
N ASP A 311 12.55 -13.40 -34.09
CA ASP A 311 11.87 -14.66 -34.34
C ASP A 311 10.56 -14.79 -33.54
N LEU A 312 10.59 -14.42 -32.25
CA LEU A 312 9.39 -14.42 -31.41
C LEU A 312 8.52 -13.19 -31.64
N ALA A 313 9.12 -12.04 -31.98
CA ALA A 313 8.35 -10.86 -32.37
C ALA A 313 7.48 -11.12 -33.61
N ALA A 314 7.94 -11.96 -34.54
CA ALA A 314 7.15 -12.40 -35.69
C ALA A 314 5.93 -13.26 -35.31
N GLU A 315 5.98 -13.92 -34.15
CA GLU A 315 4.84 -14.67 -33.60
C GLU A 315 3.92 -13.82 -32.72
N TRP A 316 4.15 -12.51 -32.63
CA TRP A 316 3.27 -11.62 -31.88
C TRP A 316 1.90 -11.54 -32.55
N HIS A 317 0.83 -11.72 -31.79
CA HIS A 317 -0.49 -11.68 -32.39
C HIS A 317 -0.81 -10.27 -32.94
N PRO A 318 -1.29 -10.13 -34.20
CA PRO A 318 -1.42 -8.84 -34.88
C PRO A 318 -2.45 -7.88 -34.24
N SER A 319 -3.58 -8.38 -33.72
CA SER A 319 -4.66 -7.53 -33.18
C SER A 319 -5.00 -7.75 -31.69
N LYS A 320 -4.87 -8.98 -31.16
CA LYS A 320 -5.30 -9.31 -29.78
C LYS A 320 -4.47 -8.69 -28.67
N ASN A 321 -3.29 -8.14 -28.97
CA ASN A 321 -2.44 -7.43 -28.00
C ASN A 321 -2.71 -5.92 -27.95
N LYS A 322 -3.76 -5.43 -28.65
CA LYS A 322 -4.10 -4.01 -28.72
C LYS A 322 -2.89 -3.18 -29.15
N ASN A 323 -2.53 -2.15 -28.38
CA ASN A 323 -1.41 -1.26 -28.67
C ASN A 323 -0.07 -1.74 -28.07
N PHE A 324 -0.02 -2.91 -27.43
CA PHE A 324 1.19 -3.41 -26.79
C PHE A 324 2.07 -4.17 -27.80
N ARG A 325 3.23 -3.61 -28.10
CA ARG A 325 4.15 -4.07 -29.14
C ARG A 325 5.28 -4.90 -28.52
N PRO A 326 5.94 -5.77 -29.32
CA PRO A 326 7.16 -6.45 -28.89
C PRO A 326 8.24 -5.48 -28.36
N SER A 327 8.34 -4.28 -28.95
CA SER A 327 9.28 -3.23 -28.56
C SER A 327 9.03 -2.61 -27.17
N ASP A 328 7.86 -2.86 -26.58
CA ASP A 328 7.46 -2.25 -25.31
C ASP A 328 7.86 -3.10 -24.10
N CYS A 329 8.39 -4.29 -24.33
CA CYS A 329 8.74 -5.25 -23.27
C CYS A 329 10.14 -5.83 -23.43
N THR A 330 10.78 -6.13 -22.30
CA THR A 330 12.01 -6.93 -22.27
C THR A 330 11.68 -8.41 -22.44
N ILE A 331 12.67 -9.21 -22.83
CA ILE A 331 12.51 -10.67 -22.95
C ILE A 331 12.11 -11.34 -21.63
N SER A 332 12.42 -10.74 -20.47
CA SER A 332 12.07 -11.26 -19.15
C SER A 332 10.70 -10.81 -18.66
N SER A 333 9.89 -10.14 -19.50
CA SER A 333 8.61 -9.60 -19.09
C SER A 333 7.66 -10.69 -18.57
N GLY A 334 7.07 -10.43 -17.39
CA GLY A 334 6.02 -11.27 -16.81
C GLY A 334 4.64 -11.08 -17.45
N ARG A 335 4.54 -10.31 -18.53
CA ARG A 335 3.25 -9.99 -19.16
C ARG A 335 2.75 -11.16 -20.00
N ARG A 336 1.48 -11.50 -19.83
CA ARG A 336 0.76 -12.49 -20.64
C ARG A 336 0.21 -11.81 -21.90
N ILE A 337 0.61 -12.32 -23.06
CA ILE A 337 0.22 -11.78 -24.36
C ILE A 337 -0.25 -12.92 -25.28
N TRP A 338 -0.98 -12.54 -26.33
CA TRP A 338 -1.40 -13.46 -27.39
C TRP A 338 -0.28 -13.65 -28.41
N TRP A 339 -0.04 -14.91 -28.76
CA TRP A 339 0.90 -15.36 -29.77
C TRP A 339 0.12 -15.99 -30.93
N ARG A 340 0.71 -15.96 -32.12
CA ARG A 340 0.23 -16.66 -33.30
C ARG A 340 1.42 -17.31 -34.01
N CYS A 341 1.40 -18.64 -34.16
CA CYS A 341 2.48 -19.34 -34.86
C CYS A 341 2.25 -19.33 -36.38
N LYS A 342 3.23 -19.85 -37.13
CA LYS A 342 3.17 -19.95 -38.61
C LYS A 342 1.99 -20.80 -39.10
N GLU A 343 1.62 -21.85 -38.37
CA GLU A 343 0.45 -22.69 -38.64
C GLU A 343 -0.88 -22.00 -38.30
N GLY A 344 -0.85 -20.74 -37.83
CA GLY A 344 -2.03 -19.94 -37.55
C GLY A 344 -2.66 -20.17 -36.18
N HIS A 345 -2.14 -21.10 -35.36
CA HIS A 345 -2.65 -21.31 -34.01
C HIS A 345 -2.42 -20.09 -33.11
N GLU A 346 -3.43 -19.75 -32.31
CA GLU A 346 -3.40 -18.59 -31.43
C GLU A 346 -3.51 -19.00 -29.96
N TRP A 347 -2.59 -18.53 -29.12
CA TRP A 347 -2.62 -18.86 -27.68
C TRP A 347 -2.09 -17.72 -26.83
N GLN A 348 -2.38 -17.76 -25.53
CA GLN A 348 -1.77 -16.86 -24.57
C GLN A 348 -0.61 -17.54 -23.83
N SER A 349 0.49 -16.81 -23.69
CA SER A 349 1.59 -17.20 -22.81
C SER A 349 2.31 -15.97 -22.26
N VAL A 350 3.05 -16.16 -21.17
CA VAL A 350 3.91 -15.13 -20.60
C VAL A 350 5.16 -14.97 -21.47
N VAL A 351 5.60 -13.73 -21.70
CA VAL A 351 6.78 -13.42 -22.53
C VAL A 351 8.02 -14.16 -22.06
N SER A 352 8.34 -14.11 -20.76
CA SER A 352 9.50 -14.80 -20.20
C SER A 352 9.47 -16.33 -20.36
N ALA A 353 8.29 -16.95 -20.43
CA ALA A 353 8.17 -18.39 -20.68
C ALA A 353 8.49 -18.78 -22.13
N ARG A 354 8.25 -17.87 -23.07
CA ARG A 354 8.57 -18.03 -24.50
C ARG A 354 10.04 -17.76 -24.80
N THR A 355 10.64 -16.79 -24.12
CA THR A 355 12.03 -16.38 -24.36
C THR A 355 13.04 -17.14 -23.51
N GLY A 356 12.60 -17.75 -22.40
CA GLY A 356 13.44 -18.47 -21.45
C GLY A 356 13.99 -19.79 -21.97
N LYS A 357 14.74 -20.50 -21.11
CA LYS A 357 15.47 -21.73 -21.46
C LYS A 357 14.58 -22.83 -22.03
N ASP A 358 13.37 -22.97 -21.49
CA ASP A 358 12.44 -24.04 -21.90
C ASP A 358 11.73 -23.74 -23.22
N ASN A 359 11.80 -22.48 -23.70
CA ASN A 359 11.11 -21.93 -24.89
C ASN A 359 9.89 -22.76 -25.30
N CYS A 360 8.82 -22.64 -24.51
CA CYS A 360 7.61 -23.40 -24.76
C CYS A 360 6.93 -22.85 -26.02
N GLY A 361 7.25 -23.41 -27.18
CA GLY A 361 6.66 -22.98 -28.45
C GLY A 361 5.16 -23.27 -28.52
N CYS A 362 4.59 -23.30 -29.73
CA CYS A 362 3.14 -23.39 -29.89
C CYS A 362 2.53 -24.66 -29.23
N PRO A 363 1.66 -24.54 -28.21
CA PRO A 363 1.14 -25.69 -27.48
C PRO A 363 0.26 -26.60 -28.35
N TYR A 364 -0.30 -26.07 -29.44
CA TYR A 364 -1.03 -26.86 -30.44
C TYR A 364 -0.06 -27.71 -31.28
N CYS A 365 1.00 -27.12 -31.82
CA CYS A 365 2.01 -27.85 -32.62
C CYS A 365 2.75 -28.92 -31.80
N TYR A 366 2.99 -28.68 -30.52
CA TYR A 366 3.59 -29.67 -29.62
C TYR A 366 2.58 -30.69 -29.05
N GLY A 367 1.33 -30.71 -29.52
CA GLY A 367 0.31 -31.68 -29.12
C GLY A 367 -0.14 -31.56 -27.67
N ARG A 368 0.08 -30.41 -27.01
CA ARG A 368 -0.37 -30.17 -25.63
C ARG A 368 -1.81 -29.69 -25.58
N TYR A 369 -2.27 -28.99 -26.62
CA TYR A 369 -3.64 -28.47 -26.76
C TYR A 369 -4.41 -29.20 -27.86
N ALA A 370 -5.72 -29.32 -27.66
CA ALA A 370 -6.62 -29.94 -28.61
C ALA A 370 -6.86 -29.04 -29.83
N ILE A 371 -6.79 -29.65 -30.99
CA ILE A 371 -7.15 -29.13 -32.30
C ILE A 371 -8.39 -29.93 -32.75
N PRO A 372 -9.58 -29.31 -32.77
CA PRO A 372 -10.81 -29.97 -33.22
C PRO A 372 -10.66 -30.56 -34.62
N GLY A 373 -11.08 -31.81 -34.79
CA GLY A 373 -10.98 -32.57 -36.04
C GLY A 373 -9.63 -33.23 -36.29
N VAL A 374 -8.66 -33.09 -35.38
CA VAL A 374 -7.29 -33.61 -35.57
C VAL A 374 -6.86 -34.52 -34.43
N ASN A 375 -6.79 -33.99 -33.21
CA ASN A 375 -6.23 -34.70 -32.05
C ASN A 375 -7.08 -34.59 -30.78
N ASP A 376 -8.26 -34.01 -30.88
CA ASP A 376 -9.22 -33.95 -29.78
C ASP A 376 -9.87 -35.32 -29.50
N LEU A 377 -10.53 -35.43 -28.34
CA LEU A 377 -11.13 -36.65 -27.86
C LEU A 377 -12.27 -37.15 -28.77
N GLU A 378 -13.04 -36.25 -29.37
CA GLU A 378 -14.17 -36.60 -30.25
C GLU A 378 -13.68 -37.29 -31.52
N THR A 379 -12.62 -36.72 -32.11
CA THR A 379 -11.98 -37.25 -33.31
C THR A 379 -11.23 -38.55 -33.03
N VAL A 380 -10.42 -38.59 -31.96
CA VAL A 380 -9.56 -39.74 -31.67
C VAL A 380 -10.33 -40.91 -31.05
N ASN A 381 -11.36 -40.63 -30.24
CA ASN A 381 -12.16 -41.66 -29.58
C ASN A 381 -13.67 -41.31 -29.57
N PRO A 382 -14.36 -41.44 -30.72
CA PRO A 382 -15.77 -41.10 -30.86
C PRO A 382 -16.69 -42.00 -30.03
N VAL A 383 -16.25 -43.23 -29.72
CA VAL A 383 -16.98 -44.13 -28.82
C VAL A 383 -17.02 -43.56 -27.41
N LEU A 384 -15.87 -43.11 -26.90
CA LEU A 384 -15.78 -42.52 -25.58
C LEU A 384 -16.44 -41.14 -25.51
N ALA A 385 -16.34 -40.34 -26.57
CA ALA A 385 -17.02 -39.04 -26.64
C ALA A 385 -18.54 -39.15 -26.51
N ARG A 386 -19.16 -40.26 -26.96
CA ARG A 386 -20.59 -40.54 -26.75
C ARG A 386 -20.97 -40.76 -25.28
N GLU A 387 -20.01 -41.08 -24.43
CA GLU A 387 -20.24 -41.19 -22.98
C GLU A 387 -20.06 -39.87 -22.24
N TRP A 388 -19.86 -38.76 -22.95
CA TRP A 388 -19.69 -37.44 -22.34
C TRP A 388 -21.02 -36.94 -21.77
N ASN A 389 -21.01 -36.44 -20.54
CA ASN A 389 -22.19 -35.80 -19.97
C ASN A 389 -22.18 -34.29 -20.29
N THR A 390 -22.86 -33.88 -21.35
CA THR A 390 -22.91 -32.49 -21.83
C THR A 390 -23.46 -31.52 -20.78
N ASP A 391 -24.47 -31.96 -20.05
CA ASP A 391 -25.22 -31.12 -19.12
C ASP A 391 -24.40 -30.77 -17.87
N LYS A 392 -23.59 -31.72 -17.38
CA LYS A 392 -22.76 -31.55 -16.18
C LYS A 392 -21.35 -31.01 -16.44
N ASN A 393 -20.95 -30.87 -17.70
CA ASN A 393 -19.62 -30.38 -18.08
C ASN A 393 -19.59 -28.89 -18.43
N ASN A 394 -20.63 -28.13 -18.09
CA ASN A 394 -20.68 -26.66 -18.21
C ASN A 394 -20.30 -26.15 -19.61
N GLY A 395 -20.80 -26.81 -20.66
CA GLY A 395 -20.55 -26.44 -22.06
C GLY A 395 -19.18 -26.85 -22.61
N LEU A 396 -18.34 -27.53 -21.83
CA LEU A 396 -17.10 -28.14 -22.34
C LEU A 396 -17.44 -29.34 -23.23
N GLN A 397 -16.98 -29.30 -24.48
CA GLN A 397 -17.20 -30.35 -25.46
C GLN A 397 -16.01 -31.32 -25.56
N PRO A 398 -16.24 -32.60 -25.94
CA PRO A 398 -15.17 -33.55 -26.23
C PRO A 398 -14.14 -33.04 -27.24
N SER A 399 -14.60 -32.32 -28.28
CA SER A 399 -13.74 -31.70 -29.30
C SER A 399 -12.77 -30.62 -28.80
N GLN A 400 -12.90 -30.19 -27.54
CA GLN A 400 -12.05 -29.18 -26.93
C GLN A 400 -10.99 -29.78 -25.98
N VAL A 401 -10.91 -31.11 -25.92
CA VAL A 401 -10.13 -31.81 -24.90
C VAL A 401 -9.29 -32.91 -25.57
N MET A 402 -8.01 -33.00 -25.24
CA MET A 402 -7.14 -34.07 -25.74
C MET A 402 -7.52 -35.41 -25.09
N PRO A 403 -7.32 -36.56 -25.76
CA PRO A 403 -7.25 -37.84 -25.06
C PRO A 403 -6.09 -37.81 -24.03
N TYR A 404 -6.14 -38.67 -23.01
CA TYR A 404 -5.08 -38.80 -22.00
C TYR A 404 -4.80 -37.59 -21.08
N THR A 405 -5.67 -36.57 -21.10
CA THR A 405 -5.57 -35.46 -20.14
C THR A 405 -6.09 -35.82 -18.75
N ASN A 406 -5.44 -35.26 -17.72
CA ASN A 406 -5.86 -35.39 -16.32
C ASN A 406 -7.10 -34.55 -15.95
N ARG A 407 -7.77 -33.93 -16.94
CA ARG A 407 -9.01 -33.17 -16.72
C ARG A 407 -10.12 -34.11 -16.24
N LYS A 408 -10.69 -33.80 -15.07
CA LYS A 408 -11.83 -34.54 -14.51
C LYS A 408 -13.15 -33.99 -15.03
N VAL A 409 -13.91 -34.82 -15.72
CA VAL A 409 -15.18 -34.49 -16.35
C VAL A 409 -16.24 -35.52 -15.94
N TRP A 410 -17.50 -35.15 -16.14
CA TRP A 410 -18.64 -36.04 -15.95
C TRP A 410 -18.87 -36.91 -17.17
N TRP A 411 -19.16 -38.18 -16.92
CA TRP A 411 -19.46 -39.22 -17.88
C TRP A 411 -20.86 -39.76 -17.62
N LEU A 412 -21.54 -40.19 -18.67
CA LEU A 412 -22.84 -40.84 -18.68
C LEU A 412 -22.73 -42.10 -19.52
N CYS A 413 -22.92 -43.28 -18.91
CA CYS A 413 -22.90 -44.52 -19.68
C CYS A 413 -24.28 -44.80 -20.28
N GLN A 414 -24.34 -45.77 -21.21
CA GLN A 414 -25.59 -46.17 -21.88
C GLN A 414 -26.69 -46.65 -20.92
N LYS A 415 -26.33 -47.14 -19.72
CA LYS A 415 -27.30 -47.54 -18.67
C LYS A 415 -27.79 -46.37 -17.82
N GLY A 416 -27.42 -45.14 -18.15
CA GLY A 416 -27.85 -43.94 -17.41
C GLY A 416 -27.00 -43.59 -16.18
N HIS A 417 -25.93 -44.34 -15.87
CA HIS A 417 -25.11 -44.01 -14.72
C HIS A 417 -24.19 -42.82 -14.98
N GLU A 418 -24.13 -41.91 -14.02
CA GLU A 418 -23.29 -40.72 -14.09
C GLU A 418 -22.13 -40.77 -13.11
N TRP A 419 -20.92 -40.41 -13.55
CA TRP A 419 -19.77 -40.32 -12.65
C TRP A 419 -18.69 -39.35 -13.13
N LYS A 420 -17.85 -38.91 -12.20
CA LYS A 420 -16.68 -38.08 -12.49
C LYS A 420 -15.42 -38.94 -12.59
N ALA A 421 -14.67 -38.80 -13.68
CA ALA A 421 -13.39 -39.46 -13.91
C ALA A 421 -12.47 -38.58 -14.77
N THR A 422 -11.16 -38.84 -14.76
CA THR A 422 -10.24 -38.16 -15.69
C THR A 422 -10.45 -38.67 -17.11
N VAL A 423 -10.19 -37.83 -18.12
CA VAL A 423 -10.20 -38.26 -19.52
C VAL A 423 -9.11 -39.31 -19.77
N SER A 424 -7.97 -39.21 -19.09
CA SER A 424 -6.92 -40.25 -19.14
C SER A 424 -7.40 -41.60 -18.68
N ASP A 425 -8.00 -41.70 -17.49
CA ASP A 425 -8.53 -42.98 -16.98
C ASP A 425 -9.50 -43.62 -17.97
N ARG A 426 -10.36 -42.80 -18.59
CA ARG A 426 -11.30 -43.28 -19.58
C ARG A 426 -10.64 -43.71 -20.89
N SER A 427 -9.64 -42.94 -21.35
CA SER A 427 -8.85 -43.25 -22.55
C SER A 427 -8.02 -44.53 -22.36
N ASP A 428 -7.60 -44.82 -21.13
CA ASP A 428 -6.94 -46.06 -20.71
C ASP A 428 -7.91 -47.26 -20.58
N GLY A 429 -9.19 -47.08 -20.91
CA GLY A 429 -10.20 -48.14 -20.91
C GLY A 429 -10.93 -48.36 -19.59
N LYS A 430 -10.76 -47.50 -18.57
CA LYS A 430 -11.55 -47.60 -17.33
C LYS A 430 -12.99 -47.15 -17.60
N GLY A 431 -13.92 -48.10 -17.61
CA GLY A 431 -15.34 -47.86 -17.87
C GLY A 431 -16.16 -47.40 -16.66
N CYS A 432 -17.49 -47.52 -16.78
CA CYS A 432 -18.44 -47.14 -15.74
C CYS A 432 -18.24 -47.94 -14.43
N PRO A 433 -17.98 -47.28 -13.29
CA PRO A 433 -17.71 -47.98 -12.03
C PRO A 433 -18.94 -48.67 -11.44
N PHE A 434 -20.15 -48.25 -11.82
CA PHE A 434 -21.40 -48.91 -11.43
C PHE A 434 -21.59 -50.21 -12.22
N CYS A 435 -21.46 -50.15 -13.55
CA CYS A 435 -21.54 -51.34 -14.41
C CYS A 435 -20.48 -52.40 -14.07
N SER A 436 -19.27 -51.97 -13.68
CA SER A 436 -18.19 -52.89 -13.30
C SER A 436 -18.29 -53.37 -11.84
N GLY A 437 -19.35 -53.03 -11.10
CA GLY A 437 -19.54 -53.42 -9.69
C GLY A 437 -18.55 -52.81 -8.70
N LYS A 438 -17.81 -51.75 -9.09
CA LYS A 438 -16.87 -51.03 -8.21
C LYS A 438 -17.58 -49.99 -7.33
N ARG A 439 -18.75 -49.51 -7.74
CA ARG A 439 -19.65 -48.65 -6.97
C ARG A 439 -21.05 -49.29 -6.88
N PRO A 440 -21.74 -49.14 -5.74
CA PRO A 440 -23.09 -49.66 -5.59
C PRO A 440 -24.10 -48.79 -6.31
N ILE A 441 -25.16 -49.44 -6.79
CA ILE A 441 -26.41 -48.82 -7.22
C ILE A 441 -27.37 -49.00 -6.04
N PRO A 442 -27.75 -47.93 -5.32
CA PRO A 442 -28.66 -48.02 -4.18
C PRO A 442 -30.00 -48.66 -4.58
N GLY A 443 -30.44 -49.66 -3.82
CA GLY A 443 -31.67 -50.41 -4.07
C GLY A 443 -31.52 -51.58 -5.05
N GLU A 444 -30.33 -51.79 -5.62
CA GLU A 444 -30.10 -52.89 -6.59
C GLU A 444 -28.86 -53.72 -6.26
N THR A 445 -27.71 -53.07 -6.11
CA THR A 445 -26.40 -53.77 -6.00
C THR A 445 -25.61 -53.39 -4.75
N ASP A 446 -26.19 -52.55 -3.88
CA ASP A 446 -25.60 -52.23 -2.59
C ASP A 446 -25.67 -53.41 -1.60
N LEU A 447 -24.85 -53.33 -0.55
CA LEU A 447 -24.73 -54.40 0.44
C LEU A 447 -26.04 -54.64 1.20
N ALA A 448 -26.83 -53.61 1.50
CA ALA A 448 -28.07 -53.75 2.25
C ALA A 448 -29.11 -54.52 1.43
N THR A 449 -29.22 -54.18 0.15
CA THR A 449 -30.15 -54.81 -0.78
C THR A 449 -29.76 -56.27 -1.06
N LEU A 450 -28.48 -56.53 -1.37
CA LEU A 450 -28.05 -57.88 -1.74
C LEU A 450 -27.87 -58.83 -0.55
N MET A 451 -27.56 -58.30 0.64
CA MET A 451 -27.23 -59.10 1.82
C MET A 451 -27.83 -58.49 3.10
N PRO A 452 -29.17 -58.48 3.24
CA PRO A 452 -29.85 -57.84 4.37
C PRO A 452 -29.41 -58.42 5.73
N GLU A 453 -29.21 -59.73 5.82
CA GLU A 453 -28.73 -60.39 7.05
C GLU A 453 -27.32 -59.93 7.46
N ILE A 454 -26.42 -59.74 6.48
CA ILE A 454 -25.08 -59.21 6.76
C ILE A 454 -25.17 -57.73 7.12
N ALA A 455 -26.02 -56.96 6.44
CA ALA A 455 -26.23 -55.55 6.75
C ALA A 455 -26.83 -55.33 8.15
N ALA A 456 -27.60 -56.29 8.68
CA ALA A 456 -28.10 -56.28 10.06
C ALA A 456 -26.97 -56.36 11.10
N GLU A 457 -25.84 -56.99 10.76
CA GLU A 457 -24.65 -57.02 11.61
C GLU A 457 -23.85 -55.70 11.60
N TRP A 458 -24.32 -54.64 10.93
CA TRP A 458 -23.59 -53.37 10.84
C TRP A 458 -23.60 -52.60 12.16
N ASN A 459 -22.42 -52.15 12.61
CA ASN A 459 -22.33 -51.30 13.81
C ASN A 459 -22.46 -49.81 13.43
N TYR A 460 -23.68 -49.28 13.43
CA TYR A 460 -23.98 -47.88 13.04
C TYR A 460 -23.27 -46.84 13.91
N GLU A 461 -23.21 -47.04 15.22
CA GLU A 461 -22.54 -46.14 16.17
C GLU A 461 -21.05 -45.99 15.85
N LYS A 462 -20.35 -47.12 15.66
CA LYS A 462 -18.89 -47.11 15.39
C LYS A 462 -18.54 -46.74 13.96
N ASN A 463 -19.45 -46.92 13.00
CA ASN A 463 -19.21 -46.60 11.59
C ASN A 463 -19.49 -45.14 11.22
N ARG A 464 -20.01 -44.33 12.16
CA ARG A 464 -20.08 -42.86 12.09
C ARG A 464 -20.65 -42.34 10.76
N GLY A 465 -21.93 -42.61 10.52
CA GLY A 465 -22.66 -42.12 9.34
C GLY A 465 -22.43 -42.91 8.05
N LYS A 466 -21.57 -43.95 8.06
CA LYS A 466 -21.50 -44.91 6.95
C LYS A 466 -22.63 -45.92 7.08
N THR A 467 -23.40 -46.10 6.00
CA THR A 467 -24.46 -47.10 5.93
C THR A 467 -24.09 -48.22 4.95
N PRO A 468 -24.66 -49.43 5.11
CA PRO A 468 -24.44 -50.54 4.18
C PRO A 468 -24.77 -50.19 2.71
N GLN A 469 -25.76 -49.32 2.48
CA GLN A 469 -26.20 -48.88 1.15
C GLN A 469 -25.10 -48.12 0.36
N MET A 470 -24.11 -47.59 1.06
CA MET A 470 -23.00 -46.86 0.44
C MET A 470 -21.92 -47.77 -0.16
N PHE A 471 -21.99 -49.08 0.05
CA PHE A 471 -20.92 -50.01 -0.33
C PHE A 471 -21.44 -51.23 -1.08
N THR A 472 -20.60 -51.77 -1.96
CA THR A 472 -20.84 -53.09 -2.56
C THR A 472 -20.36 -54.20 -1.61
N ARG A 473 -20.90 -55.41 -1.76
CA ARG A 473 -20.40 -56.62 -1.07
C ARG A 473 -18.94 -56.97 -1.39
N ALA A 474 -18.33 -56.39 -2.43
CA ALA A 474 -16.92 -56.61 -2.75
C ALA A 474 -15.97 -55.55 -2.15
N SER A 475 -16.48 -54.61 -1.36
CA SER A 475 -15.70 -53.49 -0.86
C SER A 475 -14.56 -53.91 0.08
N GLY A 476 -13.35 -53.43 -0.18
CA GLY A 476 -12.19 -53.62 0.70
C GLY A 476 -12.20 -52.73 1.96
N LEU A 477 -13.24 -51.90 2.17
CA LEU A 477 -13.30 -51.00 3.31
C LEU A 477 -13.45 -51.77 4.62
N LYS A 478 -12.61 -51.48 5.61
CA LYS A 478 -12.74 -51.99 7.00
C LYS A 478 -13.79 -51.21 7.77
N VAL A 479 -14.82 -51.91 8.22
CA VAL A 479 -15.92 -51.37 9.01
C VAL A 479 -16.10 -52.17 10.29
N TRP A 480 -16.85 -51.62 11.23
CA TRP A 480 -17.24 -52.28 12.46
C TRP A 480 -18.52 -53.09 12.27
N TRP A 481 -18.49 -54.33 12.73
CA TRP A 481 -19.61 -55.26 12.77
C TRP A 481 -20.01 -55.49 14.22
N LYS A 482 -21.27 -55.86 14.46
CA LYS A 482 -21.85 -56.25 15.74
C LYS A 482 -22.67 -57.53 15.51
N CYS A 483 -22.28 -58.61 16.17
CA CYS A 483 -22.95 -59.90 15.98
C CYS A 483 -24.18 -60.00 16.90
N PRO A 484 -25.07 -60.99 16.70
CA PRO A 484 -26.22 -61.19 17.56
C PRO A 484 -25.87 -61.37 19.05
N GLN A 485 -24.69 -61.92 19.36
CA GLN A 485 -24.17 -62.06 20.73
C GLN A 485 -23.59 -60.74 21.31
N GLY A 486 -23.78 -59.61 20.63
CA GLY A 486 -23.35 -58.28 21.07
C GLY A 486 -21.88 -57.95 20.85
N HIS A 487 -21.03 -58.91 20.43
CA HIS A 487 -19.62 -58.65 20.18
C HIS A 487 -19.40 -57.73 18.98
N SER A 488 -18.52 -56.73 19.15
CA SER A 488 -18.09 -55.87 18.06
C SER A 488 -16.69 -56.22 17.55
N TRP A 489 -16.49 -56.26 16.24
CA TRP A 489 -15.18 -56.47 15.62
C TRP A 489 -15.02 -55.65 14.34
N ARG A 490 -13.77 -55.54 13.86
CA ARG A 490 -13.44 -54.77 12.66
C ARG A 490 -12.96 -55.72 11.57
N ALA A 491 -13.63 -55.69 10.42
CA ALA A 491 -13.29 -56.51 9.25
C ALA A 491 -13.63 -55.78 7.95
N THR A 492 -13.04 -56.18 6.82
CA THR A 492 -13.44 -55.62 5.53
C THR A 492 -14.84 -56.11 5.16
N ILE A 493 -15.57 -55.30 4.38
CA ILE A 493 -16.88 -55.71 3.84
C ILE A 493 -16.75 -56.98 3.01
N LEU A 494 -15.75 -57.05 2.13
CA LEU A 494 -15.42 -58.24 1.35
C LEU A 494 -15.23 -59.50 2.22
N ALA A 495 -14.46 -59.39 3.31
CA ALA A 495 -14.18 -60.53 4.18
C ALA A 495 -15.46 -61.02 4.88
N ARG A 496 -16.27 -60.10 5.42
CA ARG A 496 -17.54 -60.47 6.08
C ARG A 496 -18.53 -61.07 5.10
N SER A 497 -18.71 -60.44 3.94
CA SER A 497 -19.81 -60.72 3.02
C SER A 497 -19.49 -61.83 2.02
N ARG A 498 -18.44 -61.70 1.20
CA ARG A 498 -18.09 -62.71 0.19
C ARG A 498 -17.27 -63.88 0.74
N ASN A 499 -16.35 -63.60 1.67
CA ASN A 499 -15.46 -64.64 2.21
C ASN A 499 -16.06 -65.32 3.46
N GLY A 500 -17.22 -64.86 3.95
CA GLY A 500 -17.96 -65.50 5.04
C GLY A 500 -17.31 -65.37 6.43
N SER A 501 -16.27 -64.54 6.62
CA SER A 501 -15.58 -64.44 7.92
C SER A 501 -16.53 -63.88 8.99
N GLY A 502 -16.80 -64.62 10.06
CA GLY A 502 -17.71 -64.21 11.14
C GLY A 502 -17.05 -63.48 12.30
N CYS A 503 -17.78 -63.34 13.41
CA CYS A 503 -17.25 -62.77 14.65
C CYS A 503 -16.11 -63.64 15.22
N PRO A 504 -14.88 -63.10 15.39
CA PRO A 504 -13.75 -63.88 15.91
C PRO A 504 -13.97 -64.44 17.32
N ARG A 505 -14.70 -63.71 18.17
CA ARG A 505 -15.03 -64.17 19.53
C ARG A 505 -15.98 -65.36 19.52
N CYS A 506 -17.03 -65.31 18.72
CA CYS A 506 -17.96 -66.43 18.56
C CYS A 506 -17.29 -67.65 17.90
N ALA A 507 -16.42 -67.43 16.92
CA ALA A 507 -15.65 -68.51 16.30
C ALA A 507 -14.73 -69.21 17.32
N LYS A 508 -14.04 -68.43 18.17
CA LYS A 508 -13.22 -68.96 19.26
C LYS A 508 -14.05 -69.75 20.27
N GLN A 509 -15.21 -69.22 20.69
CA GLN A 509 -16.11 -69.91 21.63
C GLN A 509 -16.57 -71.26 21.06
N ARG A 510 -17.00 -71.34 19.80
CA ARG A 510 -17.40 -72.60 19.14
C ARG A 510 -16.27 -73.63 19.09
N TYR A 511 -15.01 -73.19 18.93
CA TYR A 511 -13.85 -74.07 18.93
C TYR A 511 -13.62 -74.73 20.30
N PHE A 512 -13.79 -73.99 21.40
CA PHE A 512 -13.64 -74.55 22.75
C PHE A 512 -14.85 -75.35 23.23
N SER A 513 -16.06 -75.05 22.72
CA SER A 513 -17.28 -75.78 23.06
C SER A 513 -17.48 -77.09 22.29
N GLY A 514 -16.75 -77.32 21.19
CA GLY A 514 -16.86 -78.52 20.35
C GLY A 514 -15.67 -79.47 20.42
N GLY A 515 -14.74 -79.25 21.36
CA GLY A 515 -13.49 -80.01 21.52
C GLY A 515 -13.34 -80.66 22.90
N GLY A 516 -14.44 -81.15 23.48
CA GLY A 516 -14.43 -81.91 24.72
C GLY A 516 -15.46 -83.03 24.66
N PHE A 517 -14.95 -84.26 24.47
CA PHE A 517 -15.53 -85.60 24.63
C PHE A 517 -16.98 -85.86 24.22
#